data_AF-A0A8S3YDU6-F1
#
_entry.id   AF-A0A8S3YDU6-F1
#
_cell.length_a   1.000
_cell.length_b   1.000
_cell.length_c   1.000
_cell.angle_alpha   90.00
_cell.angle_beta   90.00
_cell.angle_gamma   90.00
#
_symmetry.space_group_name_H-M   'P 1'
#
loop_
_entity.id
_entity.type
_entity.pdbx_description
1 polymer ?
#
loop_
_entity_poly.entity_id
_entity_poly.type
_entity_poly.pdbx_seq_one_letter_code
_entity_poly.pdbx_strand_id
1 'polypeptide(L)'
;MKQSQFGTYSSRPKSKTQKLTTFRMDDEGDPEMTKEELKNIYVELQAISDKLREENRILSEREARVKDRERMLSISQDSLQTVTEYQVKVKTAAVEEKYRSELILLEQTLRERNKEIKRLKENFETIKQANDVLKKETEVLQVQNSKLTKVSNGLQARLANLQRKQEYEQKLKDSEVLKQQVESSSEQVQKDVALSSKPPDKPEERSQKSTKFNKQSTVQLYSTALSTLLDWVCEAFLRQALVEIPTKPSESYSTPSFIQDRVLKVLPSLVEILRDNAGNIRCCLPCLQFIYWSLLHIDQLQNQQNISMSTTLRRIGEEIYYPKSSKVTEAEKIIGSPTTLGDKLKEAQFMRSSNSHVRFLSALIVLKTLTRADVLANAFDVLKTELKSDQQKELFLYYQATNVITFYIKPANKTFVSVAVDIMLQMSAESPFQHAFLESCSNESFFRVAALLIRSPVPDVRVMERLSIILQKLSKIKSNKRFFEIYTITAIIQEMLVNGGQDSAFLTLNLKSILFNLNSAIKF
;
A
#
# COMPACT_ATOMS: atom_id res chain seq x y z
N MET A 1 13.64 13.85 41.72
CA MET A 1 14.95 13.41 42.27
C MET A 1 15.54 12.32 41.40
N LYS A 2 16.50 12.70 40.53
CA LYS A 2 17.61 11.89 39.99
C LYS A 2 18.37 12.84 39.06
N GLN A 3 19.50 13.34 39.55
CA GLN A 3 20.39 14.26 38.86
C GLN A 3 21.09 13.53 37.71
N SER A 4 21.02 14.11 36.50
CA SER A 4 21.86 13.72 35.37
C SER A 4 23.08 14.66 35.35
N GLN A 5 24.25 14.09 35.63
CA GLN A 5 25.54 14.75 35.50
C GLN A 5 25.91 14.83 34.02
N PHE A 6 25.92 16.05 33.45
CA PHE A 6 26.61 16.31 32.19
C PHE A 6 28.00 16.87 32.48
N GLY A 7 29.01 16.07 32.11
CA GLY A 7 30.41 16.39 32.27
C GLY A 7 30.85 17.55 31.37
N THR A 8 31.38 18.59 31.98
CA THR A 8 32.13 19.66 31.32
C THR A 8 33.55 19.17 31.02
N TYR A 9 33.87 18.88 29.76
CA TYR A 9 35.26 18.69 29.32
C TYR A 9 35.93 20.07 29.20
N SER A 10 36.56 20.52 30.29
CA SER A 10 37.53 21.62 30.29
C SER A 10 38.93 21.01 30.25
N SER A 11 39.53 20.93 29.07
CA SER A 11 40.92 20.53 28.91
C SER A 11 41.84 21.73 29.22
N ARG A 12 42.22 21.87 30.49
CA ARG A 12 43.40 22.67 30.88
C ARG A 12 44.67 22.02 30.30
N PRO A 13 45.57 22.77 29.63
CA PRO A 13 46.89 22.26 29.35
C PRO A 13 47.66 22.11 30.68
N LYS A 14 48.13 20.90 30.94
CA LYS A 14 49.01 20.58 32.07
C LYS A 14 50.34 21.34 31.88
N SER A 15 50.62 22.29 32.77
CA SER A 15 51.96 22.87 32.93
C SER A 15 52.93 21.74 33.31
N LYS A 16 53.82 21.37 32.39
CA LYS A 16 54.96 20.52 32.70
C LYS A 16 55.91 21.33 33.56
N THR A 17 55.92 21.05 34.86
CA THR A 17 56.99 21.49 35.77
C THR A 17 58.27 20.77 35.34
N GLN A 18 59.11 21.45 34.56
CA GLN A 18 60.46 20.97 34.28
C GLN A 18 61.26 21.01 35.59
N LYS A 19 61.88 19.87 35.90
CA LYS A 19 62.79 19.67 37.01
C LYS A 19 63.90 20.74 36.95
N LEU A 20 64.15 21.41 38.07
CA LEU A 20 65.39 22.13 38.34
C LEU A 20 66.55 21.12 38.22
N THR A 21 67.28 21.19 37.12
CA THR A 21 68.64 20.64 37.04
C THR A 21 69.55 21.60 37.81
N THR A 22 70.05 21.11 38.94
CA THR A 22 71.17 21.65 39.70
C THR A 22 72.33 21.99 38.76
N PHE A 23 72.61 23.29 38.60
CA PHE A 23 73.80 23.79 37.93
C PHE A 23 75.00 23.45 38.81
N ARG A 24 75.88 22.56 38.32
CA ARG A 24 77.25 22.42 38.83
C ARG A 24 78.02 23.64 38.33
N MET A 25 78.64 24.38 39.24
CA MET A 25 79.69 25.33 38.88
C MET A 25 80.96 24.52 38.69
N ASP A 26 81.25 24.17 37.44
CA ASP A 26 82.61 23.84 37.05
C ASP A 26 83.34 25.18 36.89
N ASP A 27 84.37 25.32 37.72
CA ASP A 27 85.32 26.42 37.80
C ASP A 27 86.26 26.34 36.59
N GLU A 28 85.89 26.98 35.48
CA GLU A 28 86.84 27.40 34.45
C GLU A 28 86.44 28.77 33.89
N GLY A 29 87.21 29.78 34.27
CA GLY A 29 87.41 31.03 33.53
C GLY A 29 86.15 31.83 33.21
N ASP A 30 85.58 32.50 34.21
CA ASP A 30 84.53 33.50 33.98
C ASP A 30 85.17 34.73 33.31
N PRO A 31 84.87 35.07 32.03
CA PRO A 31 85.20 36.38 31.52
C PRO A 31 84.32 37.36 32.29
N GLU A 32 84.95 38.22 33.08
CA GLU A 32 84.30 39.28 33.84
C GLU A 32 83.24 39.97 32.95
N MET A 33 81.97 39.65 33.19
CA MET A 33 80.86 40.07 32.34
C MET A 33 80.93 41.59 32.22
N THR A 34 81.15 42.08 31.01
CA THR A 34 81.49 43.48 30.85
C THR A 34 80.31 44.33 31.29
N LYS A 35 80.58 45.50 31.87
CA LYS A 35 79.53 46.44 32.33
C LYS A 35 78.52 46.77 31.23
N GLU A 36 78.94 46.67 29.96
CA GLU A 36 78.13 46.80 28.75
C GLU A 36 77.15 45.63 28.56
N GLU A 37 77.58 44.38 28.74
CA GLU A 37 76.75 43.18 28.64
C GLU A 37 75.68 43.14 29.74
N LEU A 38 76.06 43.50 30.98
CA LEU A 38 75.13 43.59 32.09
C LEU A 38 74.04 44.66 31.85
N LYS A 39 74.43 45.78 31.23
CA LYS A 39 73.50 46.85 30.85
C LYS A 39 72.56 46.40 29.73
N ASN A 40 73.04 45.65 28.75
CA ASN A 40 72.22 45.10 27.67
C ASN A 40 71.19 44.09 28.20
N ILE A 41 71.60 43.21 29.12
CA ILE A 41 70.68 42.27 29.79
C ILE A 41 69.60 43.04 30.56
N TYR A 42 69.95 44.11 31.28
CA TYR A 42 68.97 44.92 32.01
C TYR A 42 67.94 45.59 31.08
N VAL A 43 68.39 46.10 29.93
CA VAL A 43 67.52 46.70 28.91
C VAL A 43 66.58 45.65 28.32
N GLU A 44 67.08 44.46 28.00
CA GLU A 44 66.28 43.36 27.46
C GLU A 44 65.25 42.84 28.49
N LEU A 45 65.65 42.71 29.76
CA LEU A 45 64.76 42.31 30.84
C LEU A 45 63.64 43.34 31.07
N GLN A 46 63.96 44.63 30.96
CA GLN A 46 62.99 45.72 31.04
C GLN A 46 62.00 45.67 29.86
N ALA A 47 62.49 45.46 28.64
CA ALA A 47 61.64 45.32 27.45
C ALA A 47 60.70 44.10 27.55
N ILE A 48 61.18 42.97 28.07
CA ILE A 48 60.38 41.77 28.32
C ILE A 48 59.32 42.04 29.41
N SER A 49 59.69 42.72 30.49
CA SER A 49 58.77 43.11 31.57
C SER A 49 57.64 44.01 31.07
N ASP A 50 57.95 44.99 30.23
CA ASP A 50 56.95 45.90 29.66
C ASP A 50 56.03 45.19 28.66
N LYS A 51 56.58 44.26 27.86
CA LYS A 51 55.76 43.42 26.97
C LYS A 51 54.82 42.48 27.74
N LEU A 52 55.29 41.87 28.82
CA LEU A 52 54.48 41.04 29.71
C LEU A 52 53.35 41.83 30.38
N ARG A 53 53.59 43.09 30.75
CA ARG A 53 52.54 43.97 31.29
C ARG A 53 51.46 44.25 30.26
N GLU A 54 51.84 44.54 29.01
CA GLU A 54 50.85 44.81 27.95
C GLU A 54 50.07 43.54 27.57
N GLU A 55 50.73 42.38 27.47
CA GLU A 55 50.04 41.12 27.22
C GLU A 55 49.05 40.77 28.35
N ASN A 56 49.44 40.98 29.62
CA ASN A 56 48.53 40.79 30.76
C ASN A 56 47.33 41.74 30.71
N ARG A 57 47.53 42.99 30.28
CA ARG A 57 46.44 43.97 30.11
C ARG A 57 45.44 43.49 29.05
N ILE A 58 45.93 43.04 27.89
CA ILE A 58 45.11 42.51 26.80
C ILE A 58 44.36 41.24 27.23
N LEU A 59 45.02 40.34 27.96
CA LEU A 59 44.40 39.12 28.48
C LEU A 59 43.29 39.43 29.48
N SER A 60 43.50 40.40 30.38
CA SER A 60 42.49 40.82 31.35
C SER A 60 41.25 41.41 30.66
N GLU A 61 41.44 42.26 29.63
CA GLU A 61 40.33 42.76 28.83
C GLU A 61 39.57 41.64 28.10
N ARG A 62 40.30 40.67 27.54
CA ARG A 62 39.69 39.53 26.85
C ARG A 62 38.89 38.66 27.82
N GLU A 63 39.41 38.42 29.02
CA GLU A 63 38.71 37.66 30.06
C GLU A 63 37.42 38.38 30.48
N ALA A 64 37.44 39.70 30.66
CA ALA A 64 36.26 40.49 30.96
C ALA A 64 35.19 40.38 29.86
N ARG A 65 35.58 40.52 28.59
CA ARG A 65 34.65 40.38 27.44
C ARG A 65 34.06 38.97 27.34
N VAL A 66 34.82 37.93 27.67
CA VAL A 66 34.31 36.56 27.69
C VAL A 66 33.30 36.38 28.80
N LYS A 67 33.58 36.85 30.02
CA LYS A 67 32.63 36.79 31.15
C LYS A 67 31.31 37.50 30.85
N ASP A 68 31.36 38.67 30.19
CA ASP A 68 30.14 39.38 29.80
C ASP A 68 29.35 38.62 28.74
N ARG A 69 30.03 38.01 27.76
CA ARG A 69 29.37 37.16 26.75
C ARG A 69 28.73 35.91 27.36
N GLU A 70 29.39 35.27 28.31
CA GLU A 70 28.85 34.13 29.05
C GLU A 70 27.60 34.52 29.86
N ARG A 71 27.63 35.68 30.52
CA ARG A 71 26.45 36.21 31.24
C ARG A 71 25.27 36.42 30.29
N MET A 72 25.49 37.07 29.14
CA MET A 72 24.44 37.31 28.14
C MET A 72 23.90 36.01 27.54
N LEU A 73 24.77 35.01 27.31
CA LEU A 73 24.35 33.69 26.84
C LEU A 73 23.48 32.97 27.88
N SER A 74 23.82 33.05 29.17
CA SER A 74 22.99 32.48 30.25
C SER A 74 21.60 33.09 30.28
N ILE A 75 21.50 34.43 30.22
CA ILE A 75 20.20 35.12 30.20
C ILE A 75 19.38 34.72 28.97
N SER A 76 20.01 34.63 27.80
CA SER A 76 19.34 34.19 26.58
C SER A 76 18.87 32.74 26.66
N GLN A 77 19.66 31.86 27.29
CA GLN A 77 19.32 30.45 27.49
C GLN A 77 18.09 30.31 28.39
N ASP A 78 18.06 31.03 29.52
CA ASP A 78 16.94 30.99 30.46
C ASP A 78 15.65 31.53 29.83
N SER A 79 15.75 32.59 29.02
CA SER A 79 14.62 33.14 28.26
C SER A 79 14.09 32.13 27.24
N LEU A 80 14.99 31.49 26.46
CA LEU A 80 14.61 30.47 25.49
C LEU A 80 13.97 29.25 26.16
N GLN A 81 14.49 28.82 27.30
CA GLN A 81 13.93 27.72 28.07
C GLN A 81 12.50 28.06 28.51
N THR A 82 12.28 29.25 29.07
CA THR A 82 10.95 29.70 29.52
C THR A 82 9.94 29.73 28.37
N VAL A 83 10.33 30.27 27.21
CA VAL A 83 9.45 30.31 26.01
C VAL A 83 9.14 28.90 25.50
N THR A 84 10.15 28.02 25.51
CA THR A 84 9.98 26.63 25.06
C THR A 84 9.04 25.86 26.00
N GLU A 85 9.20 25.99 27.31
CA GLU A 85 8.34 25.36 28.31
C GLU A 85 6.89 25.84 28.18
N TYR A 86 6.67 27.14 27.98
CA TYR A 86 5.33 27.69 27.74
C TYR A 86 4.71 27.12 26.46
N GLN A 87 5.45 27.10 25.35
CA GLN A 87 4.95 26.55 24.09
C GLN A 87 4.62 25.06 24.18
N VAL A 88 5.45 24.28 24.87
CA VAL A 88 5.19 22.86 25.12
C VAL A 88 3.91 22.71 25.93
N LYS A 89 3.74 23.47 27.01
CA LYS A 89 2.54 23.41 27.86
C LYS A 89 1.26 23.74 27.08
N VAL A 90 1.28 24.78 26.25
CA VAL A 90 0.12 25.17 25.42
C VAL A 90 -0.19 24.09 24.38
N LYS A 91 0.82 23.55 23.69
CA LYS A 91 0.62 22.47 22.70
C LYS A 91 0.08 21.20 23.34
N THR A 92 0.61 20.81 24.50
CA THR A 92 0.13 19.64 25.24
C THR A 92 -1.33 19.81 25.66
N ALA A 93 -1.71 20.97 26.21
CA ALA A 93 -3.09 21.25 26.60
C ALA A 93 -4.07 21.21 25.41
N ALA A 94 -3.66 21.75 24.25
CA ALA A 94 -4.49 21.69 23.03
C ALA A 94 -4.68 20.26 22.52
N VAL A 95 -3.65 19.41 22.63
CA VAL A 95 -3.72 18.00 22.26
C VAL A 95 -4.62 17.22 23.23
N GLU A 96 -4.50 17.47 24.54
CA GLU A 96 -5.37 16.86 25.56
C GLU A 96 -6.84 17.21 25.34
N GLU A 97 -7.16 18.47 25.05
CA GLU A 97 -8.55 18.91 24.80
C GLU A 97 -9.13 18.29 23.53
N LYS A 98 -8.31 18.14 22.48
CA LYS A 98 -8.71 17.45 21.25
C LYS A 98 -9.05 15.98 21.55
N TYR A 99 -8.19 15.26 22.26
CA TYR A 99 -8.45 13.87 22.62
C TYR A 99 -9.66 13.72 23.54
N ARG A 100 -9.87 14.67 24.47
CA ARG A 100 -11.05 14.69 25.33
C ARG A 100 -12.34 14.84 24.52
N SER A 101 -12.36 15.76 23.56
CA SER A 101 -13.49 15.98 22.66
C SER A 101 -13.77 14.75 21.79
N GLU A 102 -12.72 14.13 21.26
CA GLU A 102 -12.81 12.93 20.43
C GLU A 102 -13.36 11.73 21.23
N LEU A 103 -12.92 11.54 22.48
CA LEU A 103 -13.44 10.51 23.37
C LEU A 103 -14.94 10.68 23.61
N ILE A 104 -15.41 11.91 23.89
CA ILE A 104 -16.85 12.18 24.08
C ILE A 104 -17.64 11.83 22.83
N LEU A 105 -17.14 12.21 21.65
CA LEU A 105 -17.79 11.91 20.37
C LEU A 105 -17.85 10.41 20.08
N LEU A 106 -16.75 9.67 20.32
CA LEU A 106 -16.71 8.22 20.16
C LEU A 106 -17.69 7.54 21.12
N GLU A 107 -17.77 7.99 22.36
CA GLU A 107 -18.64 7.41 23.37
C GLU A 107 -20.13 7.66 23.04
N GLN A 108 -20.46 8.84 22.49
CA GLN A 108 -21.81 9.12 21.96
C GLN A 108 -22.13 8.21 20.76
N THR A 109 -21.21 8.09 19.82
CA THR A 109 -21.38 7.23 18.63
C THR A 109 -21.59 5.78 19.04
N LEU A 110 -20.85 5.28 20.03
CA LEU A 110 -20.98 3.93 20.57
C LEU A 110 -22.36 3.73 21.20
N ARG A 111 -22.85 4.71 21.98
CA ARG A 111 -24.20 4.70 22.55
C ARG A 111 -25.29 4.63 21.48
N GLU A 112 -25.18 5.41 20.40
CA GLU A 112 -26.12 5.38 19.29
C GLU A 112 -26.10 4.05 18.53
N ARG A 113 -24.91 3.50 18.26
CA ARG A 113 -24.77 2.18 17.64
C ARG A 113 -25.36 1.06 18.50
N ASN A 114 -25.21 1.13 19.82
CA ASN A 114 -25.84 0.16 20.72
C ASN A 114 -27.37 0.24 20.70
N LYS A 115 -27.96 1.44 20.58
CA LYS A 115 -29.41 1.61 20.40
C LYS A 115 -29.87 0.99 19.09
N GLU A 116 -29.12 1.23 18.00
CA GLU A 116 -29.45 0.66 16.69
C GLU A 116 -29.34 -0.87 16.67
N ILE A 117 -28.33 -1.44 17.32
CA ILE A 117 -28.19 -2.90 17.46
C ILE A 117 -29.39 -3.50 18.19
N LYS A 118 -29.87 -2.86 19.26
CA LYS A 118 -31.08 -3.31 19.96
C LYS A 118 -32.29 -3.28 19.04
N ARG A 119 -32.51 -2.18 18.32
CA ARG A 119 -33.59 -2.04 17.34
C ARG A 119 -33.54 -3.12 16.25
N LEU A 120 -32.35 -3.41 15.72
CA LEU A 120 -32.17 -4.45 14.70
C LEU A 120 -32.44 -5.85 15.23
N LYS A 121 -32.07 -6.14 16.49
CA LYS A 121 -32.41 -7.42 17.14
C LYS A 121 -33.92 -7.58 17.30
N GLU A 122 -34.62 -6.54 17.72
CA GLU A 122 -36.09 -6.56 17.83
C GLU A 122 -36.74 -6.79 16.46
N ASN A 123 -36.31 -6.05 15.43
CA ASN A 123 -36.78 -6.25 14.06
C ASN A 123 -36.53 -7.68 13.55
N PHE A 124 -35.38 -8.26 13.87
CA PHE A 124 -35.06 -9.64 13.50
C PHE A 124 -36.02 -10.64 14.15
N GLU A 125 -36.33 -10.48 15.44
CA GLU A 125 -37.31 -11.34 16.12
C GLU A 125 -38.71 -11.20 15.52
N THR A 126 -39.14 -9.98 15.13
CA THR A 126 -40.41 -9.79 14.43
C THR A 126 -40.44 -10.53 13.08
N ILE A 127 -39.38 -10.42 12.28
CA ILE A 127 -39.28 -11.11 10.98
C ILE A 127 -39.29 -12.63 11.18
N LYS A 128 -38.58 -13.13 12.19
CA LYS A 128 -38.55 -14.56 12.54
C LYS A 128 -39.94 -15.08 12.88
N GLN A 129 -40.69 -14.37 13.73
CA GLN A 129 -42.07 -14.72 14.07
C GLN A 129 -42.98 -14.74 12.82
N ALA A 130 -42.88 -13.72 11.96
CA ALA A 130 -43.63 -13.69 10.70
C ALA A 130 -43.29 -14.88 9.78
N ASN A 131 -42.01 -15.27 9.72
CA ASN A 131 -41.55 -16.41 8.93
C ASN A 131 -42.09 -17.73 9.49
N ASP A 132 -42.13 -17.89 10.80
CA ASP A 132 -42.69 -19.08 11.45
C ASP A 132 -44.21 -19.22 11.21
N VAL A 133 -44.93 -18.10 11.14
CA VAL A 133 -46.35 -18.09 10.73
C VAL A 133 -46.51 -18.54 9.27
N LEU A 134 -45.74 -17.96 8.35
CA LEU A 134 -45.80 -18.32 6.93
C LEU A 134 -45.44 -19.79 6.68
N LYS A 135 -44.50 -20.37 7.43
CA LYS A 135 -44.20 -21.79 7.35
C LYS A 135 -45.41 -22.65 7.72
N LYS A 136 -46.10 -22.33 8.83
CA LYS A 136 -47.31 -23.04 9.24
C LYS A 136 -48.42 -22.93 8.20
N GLU A 137 -48.64 -21.73 7.64
CA GLU A 137 -49.62 -21.56 6.55
C GLU A 137 -49.26 -22.39 5.31
N THR A 138 -47.98 -22.42 4.95
CA THR A 138 -47.47 -23.23 3.84
C THR A 138 -47.69 -24.72 4.07
N GLU A 139 -47.46 -25.21 5.28
CA GLU A 139 -47.72 -26.61 5.66
C GLU A 139 -49.21 -26.95 5.53
N VAL A 140 -50.11 -26.07 6.00
CA VAL A 140 -51.55 -26.25 5.87
C VAL A 140 -51.99 -26.31 4.41
N LEU A 141 -51.50 -25.38 3.59
CA LEU A 141 -51.79 -25.35 2.15
C LEU A 141 -51.23 -26.59 1.43
N GLN A 142 -50.06 -27.07 1.82
CA GLN A 142 -49.47 -28.29 1.28
C GLN A 142 -50.32 -29.52 1.61
N VAL A 143 -50.84 -29.62 2.84
CA VAL A 143 -51.77 -30.69 3.23
C VAL A 143 -53.07 -30.60 2.42
N GLN A 144 -53.64 -29.40 2.25
CA GLN A 144 -54.86 -29.23 1.45
C GLN A 144 -54.62 -29.61 -0.02
N ASN A 145 -53.50 -29.19 -0.60
CA ASN A 145 -53.14 -29.52 -1.97
C ASN A 145 -52.95 -31.04 -2.15
N SER A 146 -52.34 -31.72 -1.17
CA SER A 146 -52.24 -33.19 -1.19
C SER A 146 -53.61 -33.88 -1.20
N LYS A 147 -54.60 -33.35 -0.45
CA LYS A 147 -55.97 -33.87 -0.43
C LYS A 147 -56.66 -33.67 -1.78
N LEU A 148 -56.57 -32.47 -2.34
CA LEU A 148 -57.13 -32.15 -3.66
C LEU A 148 -56.49 -33.01 -4.76
N THR A 149 -55.19 -33.22 -4.70
CA THR A 149 -54.47 -34.11 -5.63
C THR A 149 -55.00 -35.55 -5.55
N LYS A 150 -55.23 -36.09 -4.34
CA LYS A 150 -55.82 -37.43 -4.17
C LYS A 150 -57.23 -37.51 -4.77
N VAL A 151 -58.06 -36.49 -4.55
CA VAL A 151 -59.42 -36.43 -5.13
C VAL A 151 -59.35 -36.34 -6.66
N SER A 152 -58.48 -35.47 -7.19
CA SER A 152 -58.27 -35.30 -8.64
C SER A 152 -57.84 -36.62 -9.29
N ASN A 153 -56.87 -37.33 -8.70
CA ASN A 153 -56.41 -38.61 -9.21
C ASN A 153 -57.53 -39.67 -9.18
N GLY A 154 -58.36 -39.68 -8.13
CA GLY A 154 -59.52 -40.57 -8.03
C GLY A 154 -60.57 -40.28 -9.10
N LEU A 155 -60.87 -39.00 -9.37
CA LEU A 155 -61.77 -38.59 -10.45
C LEU A 155 -61.20 -38.96 -11.81
N GLN A 156 -59.91 -38.74 -12.05
CA GLN A 156 -59.24 -39.10 -13.29
C GLN A 156 -59.29 -40.62 -13.54
N ALA A 157 -59.09 -41.45 -12.50
CA ALA A 157 -59.22 -42.89 -12.60
C ALA A 157 -60.66 -43.34 -12.92
N ARG A 158 -61.67 -42.70 -12.32
CA ARG A 158 -63.08 -42.96 -12.64
C ARG A 158 -63.40 -42.58 -14.08
N LEU A 159 -62.90 -41.43 -14.54
CA LEU A 159 -63.09 -40.95 -15.90
C LEU A 159 -62.46 -41.94 -16.90
N ALA A 160 -61.24 -42.42 -16.64
CA ALA A 160 -60.59 -43.45 -17.45
C ALA A 160 -61.36 -44.78 -17.46
N ASN A 161 -61.99 -45.17 -16.34
CA ASN A 161 -62.84 -46.36 -16.29
C ASN A 161 -64.13 -46.19 -17.11
N LEU A 162 -64.76 -45.02 -17.02
CA LEU A 162 -65.96 -44.69 -17.80
C LEU A 162 -65.65 -44.62 -19.30
N GLN A 163 -64.51 -44.04 -19.68
CA GLN A 163 -64.03 -44.04 -21.07
C GLN A 163 -63.84 -45.46 -21.59
N ARG A 164 -63.17 -46.33 -20.84
CA ARG A 164 -63.01 -47.74 -21.22
C ARG A 164 -64.35 -48.48 -21.36
N LYS A 165 -65.33 -48.17 -20.50
CA LYS A 165 -66.68 -48.73 -20.59
C LYS A 165 -67.42 -48.24 -21.84
N GLN A 166 -67.34 -46.95 -22.14
CA GLN A 166 -67.92 -46.39 -23.36
C GLN A 166 -67.26 -46.96 -24.63
N GLU A 167 -65.94 -47.09 -24.65
CA GLU A 167 -65.23 -47.74 -25.76
C GLU A 167 -65.66 -49.20 -25.96
N TYR A 168 -65.93 -49.93 -24.86
CA TYR A 168 -66.43 -51.29 -24.93
C TYR A 168 -67.87 -51.36 -25.45
N GLU A 169 -68.77 -50.48 -24.97
CA GLU A 169 -70.15 -50.37 -25.46
C GLU A 169 -70.19 -49.93 -26.93
N GLN A 170 -69.29 -49.03 -27.35
CA GLN A 170 -69.13 -48.61 -28.74
C GLN A 170 -68.70 -49.80 -29.60
N LYS A 171 -67.68 -50.58 -29.17
CA LYS A 171 -67.25 -51.80 -29.89
C LYS A 171 -68.33 -52.87 -29.96
N LEU A 172 -69.21 -52.98 -28.95
CA LEU A 172 -70.36 -53.87 -29.00
C LEU A 172 -71.40 -53.41 -30.02
N LYS A 173 -71.71 -52.11 -30.07
CA LYS A 173 -72.58 -51.54 -31.12
C LYS A 173 -71.97 -51.71 -32.51
N ASP A 174 -70.67 -51.48 -32.67
CA ASP A 174 -69.97 -51.68 -33.93
C ASP A 174 -69.97 -53.18 -34.33
N SER A 175 -69.94 -54.10 -33.36
CA SER A 175 -70.06 -55.56 -33.57
C SER A 175 -71.49 -56.03 -33.90
N GLU A 176 -72.51 -55.37 -33.35
CA GLU A 176 -73.93 -55.58 -33.73
C GLU A 176 -74.24 -55.03 -35.12
N VAL A 177 -73.65 -53.90 -35.49
CA VAL A 177 -73.70 -53.36 -36.87
C VAL A 177 -72.96 -54.27 -37.84
N LEU A 178 -71.83 -54.86 -37.44
CA LEU A 178 -71.11 -55.85 -38.25
C LEU A 178 -71.91 -57.16 -38.43
N LYS A 179 -72.73 -57.56 -37.45
CA LYS A 179 -73.64 -58.71 -37.58
C LYS A 179 -74.83 -58.46 -38.52
N GLN A 180 -75.19 -57.21 -38.79
CA GLN A 180 -76.20 -56.85 -39.81
C GLN A 180 -75.62 -56.61 -41.21
N GLN A 181 -74.29 -56.61 -41.37
CA GLN A 181 -73.63 -56.35 -42.66
C GLN A 181 -72.84 -57.55 -43.23
N VAL A 182 -72.94 -58.75 -42.65
CA VAL A 182 -72.21 -59.95 -43.11
C VAL A 182 -73.07 -60.93 -43.95
N GLU A 183 -74.27 -60.52 -44.38
CA GLU A 183 -74.96 -61.13 -45.55
C GLU A 183 -74.65 -60.37 -46.85
N SER A 184 -73.38 -60.02 -47.11
CA SER A 184 -72.93 -59.78 -48.49
C SER A 184 -71.41 -59.84 -48.59
N SER A 185 -70.95 -60.82 -49.35
CA SER A 185 -69.74 -60.77 -50.18
C SER A 185 -68.38 -60.86 -49.49
N SER A 186 -67.79 -62.01 -49.76
CA SER A 186 -66.40 -62.42 -49.72
C SER A 186 -65.42 -61.49 -50.47
N GLU A 187 -64.14 -61.70 -50.14
CA GLU A 187 -62.92 -61.59 -50.97
C GLU A 187 -62.01 -60.34 -50.87
N GLN A 188 -60.79 -60.68 -50.38
CA GLN A 188 -59.44 -60.26 -50.83
C GLN A 188 -59.03 -58.77 -50.82
N VAL A 189 -57.89 -58.50 -50.18
CA VAL A 189 -56.58 -58.15 -50.81
C VAL A 189 -55.68 -57.43 -49.79
N GLN A 190 -54.39 -57.78 -49.85
CA GLN A 190 -53.27 -57.29 -49.05
C GLN A 190 -52.77 -55.88 -49.45
N LYS A 191 -52.06 -55.25 -48.51
CA LYS A 191 -50.83 -54.41 -48.61
C LYS A 191 -50.87 -52.94 -48.16
N ASP A 192 -50.04 -52.71 -47.13
CA ASP A 192 -49.01 -51.68 -46.95
C ASP A 192 -49.38 -50.17 -46.87
N VAL A 193 -49.19 -49.56 -45.69
CA VAL A 193 -48.03 -48.70 -45.31
C VAL A 193 -48.38 -47.75 -44.14
N ALA A 194 -47.56 -47.85 -43.08
CA ALA A 194 -47.13 -46.87 -42.06
C ALA A 194 -48.15 -46.02 -41.26
N LEU A 195 -48.05 -46.10 -39.92
CA LEU A 195 -47.49 -45.01 -39.08
C LEU A 195 -47.49 -45.39 -37.58
N SER A 196 -46.27 -45.61 -37.07
CA SER A 196 -45.73 -45.20 -35.76
C SER A 196 -46.66 -45.15 -34.52
N SER A 197 -46.48 -46.10 -33.60
CA SER A 197 -46.62 -45.83 -32.16
C SER A 197 -45.76 -46.79 -31.33
N LYS A 198 -44.63 -46.28 -30.82
CA LYS A 198 -43.80 -46.90 -29.79
C LYS A 198 -44.54 -46.96 -28.43
N PRO A 199 -44.34 -48.00 -27.62
CA PRO A 199 -44.88 -48.08 -26.26
C PRO A 199 -44.06 -47.21 -25.28
N PRO A 200 -44.69 -46.65 -24.22
CA PRO A 200 -44.04 -45.70 -23.33
C PRO A 200 -43.16 -46.39 -22.29
N ASP A 201 -41.99 -45.77 -22.13
CA ASP A 201 -40.94 -46.11 -21.18
C ASP A 201 -41.35 -45.94 -19.71
N LYS A 202 -40.65 -46.75 -18.91
CA LYS A 202 -40.61 -46.77 -17.44
C LYS A 202 -40.37 -45.38 -16.82
N PRO A 203 -40.88 -45.11 -15.61
CA PRO A 203 -40.58 -43.87 -14.90
C PRO A 203 -39.11 -43.82 -14.46
N GLU A 204 -38.36 -42.91 -15.07
CA GLU A 204 -37.05 -42.47 -14.58
C GLU A 204 -37.22 -41.78 -13.22
N GLU A 205 -36.56 -42.34 -12.19
CA GLU A 205 -36.16 -41.59 -11.01
C GLU A 205 -35.32 -40.39 -11.44
N ARG A 206 -35.91 -39.19 -11.37
CA ARG A 206 -35.15 -37.94 -11.34
C ARG A 206 -34.37 -37.89 -10.03
N SER A 207 -33.21 -38.53 -10.03
CA SER A 207 -32.15 -38.23 -9.08
C SER A 207 -31.72 -36.79 -9.35
N GLN A 208 -32.14 -35.87 -8.49
CA GLN A 208 -31.56 -34.55 -8.36
C GLN A 208 -30.06 -34.74 -8.04
N LYS A 209 -29.20 -34.82 -9.06
CA LYS A 209 -27.78 -34.53 -8.90
C LYS A 209 -27.64 -33.02 -8.69
N SER A 210 -27.84 -32.63 -7.43
CA SER A 210 -27.38 -31.36 -6.90
C SER A 210 -25.93 -31.14 -7.34
N THR A 211 -25.69 -29.99 -7.95
CA THR A 211 -24.40 -29.36 -8.21
C THR A 211 -23.58 -29.24 -6.92
N LYS A 212 -22.94 -30.34 -6.50
CA LYS A 212 -22.03 -30.44 -5.35
C LYS A 212 -20.55 -30.46 -5.74
N PHE A 213 -20.21 -30.07 -6.96
CA PHE A 213 -18.81 -29.87 -7.37
C PHE A 213 -18.49 -28.37 -7.43
N ASN A 214 -18.15 -27.77 -6.27
CA ASN A 214 -17.19 -26.64 -6.14
C ASN A 214 -17.19 -26.01 -4.73
N LYS A 215 -18.25 -26.15 -3.93
CA LYS A 215 -18.31 -25.45 -2.63
C LYS A 215 -17.26 -25.94 -1.62
N GLN A 216 -16.85 -27.20 -1.72
CA GLN A 216 -15.88 -27.81 -0.81
C GLN A 216 -14.44 -27.32 -1.05
N SER A 217 -14.07 -26.96 -2.29
CA SER A 217 -12.73 -26.42 -2.59
C SER A 217 -12.59 -24.93 -2.21
N THR A 218 -13.64 -24.13 -2.40
CA THR A 218 -13.65 -22.72 -1.96
C THR A 218 -13.51 -22.62 -0.44
N VAL A 219 -14.28 -23.41 0.33
CA VAL A 219 -14.13 -23.40 1.80
C VAL A 219 -12.72 -23.80 2.23
N GLN A 220 -12.12 -24.79 1.57
CA GLN A 220 -10.75 -25.26 1.86
C GLN A 220 -9.68 -24.21 1.54
N LEU A 221 -9.85 -23.43 0.48
CA LEU A 221 -8.94 -22.35 0.11
C LEU A 221 -8.92 -21.25 1.17
N TYR A 222 -10.10 -20.80 1.60
CA TYR A 222 -10.23 -19.73 2.60
C TYR A 222 -9.77 -20.20 3.96
N SER A 223 -10.09 -21.45 4.33
CA SER A 223 -9.60 -22.03 5.58
C SER A 223 -8.07 -22.12 5.58
N THR A 224 -7.44 -22.51 4.48
CA THR A 224 -5.97 -22.59 4.39
C THR A 224 -5.30 -21.22 4.55
N ALA A 225 -5.81 -20.20 3.84
CA ALA A 225 -5.29 -18.83 3.96
C ALA A 225 -5.49 -18.27 5.38
N LEU A 226 -6.69 -18.46 5.93
CA LEU A 226 -7.04 -18.01 7.26
C LEU A 226 -6.20 -18.71 8.34
N SER A 227 -6.06 -20.03 8.28
CA SER A 227 -5.23 -20.80 9.22
C SER A 227 -3.78 -20.33 9.16
N THR A 228 -3.22 -20.12 7.97
CA THR A 228 -1.84 -19.62 7.82
C THR A 228 -1.66 -18.23 8.45
N LEU A 229 -2.64 -17.33 8.26
CA LEU A 229 -2.63 -15.99 8.86
C LEU A 229 -2.81 -16.04 10.38
N LEU A 230 -3.72 -16.87 10.88
CA LEU A 230 -3.94 -17.04 12.32
C LEU A 230 -2.72 -17.66 13.01
N ASP A 231 -2.10 -18.67 12.40
CA ASP A 231 -0.85 -19.24 12.89
C ASP A 231 0.26 -18.19 12.96
N TRP A 232 0.38 -17.35 11.93
CA TRP A 232 1.33 -16.23 11.93
C TRP A 232 1.00 -15.23 13.06
N VAL A 233 -0.26 -14.84 13.23
CA VAL A 233 -0.68 -13.91 14.29
C VAL A 233 -0.39 -14.48 15.68
N CYS A 234 -0.70 -15.75 15.89
CA CYS A 234 -0.43 -16.46 17.14
C CYS A 234 1.06 -16.52 17.45
N GLU A 235 1.90 -16.86 16.47
CA GLU A 235 3.34 -17.04 16.66
C GLU A 235 4.10 -15.71 16.82
N ALA A 236 3.80 -14.71 15.97
CA ALA A 236 4.56 -13.46 15.92
C ALA A 236 4.05 -12.37 16.85
N PHE A 237 2.77 -12.41 17.27
CA PHE A 237 2.17 -11.32 18.05
C PHE A 237 1.55 -11.81 19.37
N LEU A 238 0.56 -12.71 19.34
CA LEU A 238 -0.19 -13.06 20.55
C LEU A 238 0.66 -13.80 21.59
N ARG A 239 1.45 -14.79 21.16
CA ARG A 239 2.40 -15.48 22.05
C ARG A 239 3.45 -14.51 22.60
N GLN A 240 3.87 -13.56 21.78
CA GLN A 240 4.91 -12.60 22.17
C GLN A 240 4.40 -11.55 23.16
N ALA A 241 3.13 -11.18 23.09
CA ALA A 241 2.51 -10.20 23.98
C ALA A 241 2.37 -10.70 25.43
N LEU A 242 2.43 -12.01 25.66
CA LEU A 242 2.17 -12.63 26.96
C LEU A 242 3.43 -13.11 27.70
N VAL A 243 4.59 -13.08 27.04
CA VAL A 243 5.80 -13.75 27.55
C VAL A 243 6.91 -12.72 27.81
N GLU A 244 7.27 -12.53 29.08
CA GLU A 244 8.41 -11.67 29.49
C GLU A 244 9.77 -12.27 29.07
N ILE A 245 9.88 -13.60 28.93
CA ILE A 245 11.10 -14.33 28.54
C ILE A 245 10.83 -15.16 27.27
N PRO A 246 11.12 -14.64 26.08
CA PRO A 246 10.73 -15.29 24.82
C PRO A 246 11.40 -16.67 24.65
N THR A 247 10.62 -17.71 24.33
CA THR A 247 11.17 -19.04 23.92
C THR A 247 11.94 -18.99 22.59
N LYS A 248 11.68 -17.96 21.77
CA LYS A 248 12.47 -17.54 20.60
C LYS A 248 12.56 -16.01 20.64
N PRO A 249 13.66 -15.37 20.24
CA PRO A 249 13.80 -13.91 20.31
C PRO A 249 12.65 -13.23 19.56
N SER A 250 12.00 -12.23 20.15
CA SER A 250 10.91 -11.46 19.51
C SER A 250 11.37 -10.84 18.19
N GLU A 251 12.65 -10.43 18.16
CA GLU A 251 13.35 -9.93 16.97
C GLU A 251 13.37 -10.94 15.81
N SER A 252 13.30 -12.25 16.09
CA SER A 252 13.28 -13.28 15.04
C SER A 252 12.02 -13.23 14.19
N TYR A 253 10.88 -12.83 14.76
CA TYR A 253 9.59 -12.76 14.06
C TYR A 253 9.40 -11.45 13.27
N SER A 254 10.20 -10.43 13.57
CA SER A 254 10.30 -9.22 12.77
C SER A 254 11.43 -9.28 11.75
N THR A 255 12.19 -10.39 11.69
CA THR A 255 13.22 -10.54 10.66
C THR A 255 12.57 -10.55 9.27
N PRO A 256 13.21 -9.90 8.29
CA PRO A 256 12.72 -9.92 6.92
C PRO A 256 12.56 -11.35 6.37
N SER A 257 13.48 -12.28 6.68
CA SER A 257 13.38 -13.67 6.22
C SER A 257 12.14 -14.40 6.77
N PHE A 258 11.79 -14.20 8.05
CA PHE A 258 10.60 -14.80 8.65
C PHE A 258 9.31 -14.26 8.01
N ILE A 259 9.19 -12.94 7.88
CA ILE A 259 8.02 -12.31 7.27
C ILE A 259 7.86 -12.78 5.81
N GLN A 260 8.98 -12.89 5.09
CA GLN A 260 8.97 -13.36 3.71
C GLN A 260 8.41 -14.78 3.58
N ASP A 261 8.85 -15.75 4.40
CA ASP A 261 8.31 -17.12 4.37
C ASP A 261 6.79 -17.15 4.58
N ARG A 262 6.27 -16.33 5.49
CA ARG A 262 4.83 -16.22 5.76
C ARG A 262 4.08 -15.64 4.58
N VAL A 263 4.58 -14.55 4.01
CA VAL A 263 4.01 -13.90 2.83
C VAL A 263 3.94 -14.88 1.65
N LEU A 264 5.01 -15.63 1.40
CA LEU A 264 5.10 -16.59 0.29
C LEU A 264 4.05 -17.71 0.38
N LYS A 265 3.66 -18.11 1.59
CA LYS A 265 2.61 -19.12 1.83
C LYS A 265 1.20 -18.59 1.60
N VAL A 266 0.96 -17.31 1.88
CA VAL A 266 -0.39 -16.70 1.79
C VAL A 266 -0.72 -16.22 0.38
N LEU A 267 0.26 -15.63 -0.33
CA LEU A 267 0.03 -14.99 -1.64
C LEU A 267 -0.68 -15.87 -2.68
N PRO A 268 -0.35 -17.18 -2.85
CA PRO A 268 -1.03 -18.03 -3.82
C PRO A 268 -2.54 -18.15 -3.57
N SER A 269 -2.95 -18.23 -2.30
CA SER A 269 -4.37 -18.33 -1.92
C SER A 269 -5.13 -17.03 -2.19
N LEU A 270 -4.45 -15.89 -2.08
CA LEU A 270 -5.06 -14.58 -2.33
C LEU A 270 -5.42 -14.34 -3.80
N VAL A 271 -4.71 -14.98 -4.74
CA VAL A 271 -5.07 -14.96 -6.17
C VAL A 271 -6.50 -15.44 -6.36
N GLU A 272 -6.81 -16.59 -5.75
CA GLU A 272 -8.11 -17.24 -5.88
C GLU A 272 -9.19 -16.54 -5.04
N ILE A 273 -8.85 -16.05 -3.84
CA ILE A 273 -9.78 -15.27 -3.00
C ILE A 273 -10.19 -13.96 -3.68
N LEU A 274 -9.26 -13.24 -4.33
CA LEU A 274 -9.58 -12.04 -5.08
C LEU A 274 -10.50 -12.33 -6.26
N ARG A 275 -10.23 -13.42 -6.98
CA ARG A 275 -11.03 -13.86 -8.11
C ARG A 275 -12.49 -14.14 -7.71
N ASP A 276 -12.70 -14.83 -6.58
CA ASP A 276 -14.04 -15.18 -6.10
C ASP A 276 -14.81 -13.98 -5.51
N ASN A 277 -14.11 -12.94 -5.03
CA ASN A 277 -14.73 -11.78 -4.35
C ASN A 277 -14.64 -10.46 -5.11
N ALA A 278 -14.24 -10.42 -6.38
CA ALA A 278 -13.89 -9.17 -7.06
C ALA A 278 -14.93 -8.02 -6.96
N GLY A 279 -16.22 -8.32 -6.81
CA GLY A 279 -17.29 -7.34 -6.58
C GLY A 279 -17.48 -6.87 -5.13
N ASN A 280 -16.88 -7.54 -4.14
CA ASN A 280 -17.02 -7.23 -2.72
C ASN A 280 -15.82 -6.41 -2.21
N ILE A 281 -15.93 -5.10 -2.29
CA ILE A 281 -14.88 -4.15 -1.89
C ILE A 281 -14.41 -4.37 -0.43
N ARG A 282 -15.31 -4.74 0.49
CA ARG A 282 -14.96 -4.97 1.91
C ARG A 282 -14.02 -6.16 2.08
N CYS A 283 -14.11 -7.15 1.20
CA CYS A 283 -13.21 -8.31 1.19
C CYS A 283 -11.95 -8.02 0.36
N CYS A 284 -12.10 -7.43 -0.82
CA CYS A 284 -10.99 -7.21 -1.74
C CYS A 284 -9.98 -6.17 -1.26
N LEU A 285 -10.42 -5.07 -0.64
CA LEU A 285 -9.49 -4.00 -0.25
C LEU A 285 -8.43 -4.49 0.76
N PRO A 286 -8.78 -5.17 1.87
CA PRO A 286 -7.77 -5.77 2.76
C PRO A 286 -6.85 -6.76 2.05
N CYS A 287 -7.37 -7.55 1.09
CA CYS A 287 -6.55 -8.48 0.31
C CYS A 287 -5.53 -7.73 -0.56
N LEU A 288 -5.96 -6.68 -1.26
CA LEU A 288 -5.07 -5.84 -2.08
C LEU A 288 -4.02 -5.15 -1.20
N GLN A 289 -4.40 -4.67 -0.01
CA GLN A 289 -3.47 -4.08 0.95
C GLN A 289 -2.40 -5.07 1.37
N PHE A 290 -2.81 -6.27 1.77
CA PHE A 290 -1.88 -7.34 2.15
C PHE A 290 -0.95 -7.69 1.00
N ILE A 291 -1.48 -7.87 -0.22
CA ILE A 291 -0.69 -8.18 -1.42
C ILE A 291 0.33 -7.08 -1.69
N TYR A 292 -0.08 -5.82 -1.65
CA TYR A 292 0.81 -4.71 -1.95
C TYR A 292 1.97 -4.62 -0.94
N TRP A 293 1.68 -4.69 0.37
CA TRP A 293 2.71 -4.69 1.40
C TRP A 293 3.63 -5.91 1.31
N SER A 294 3.07 -7.06 0.96
CA SER A 294 3.83 -8.28 0.67
C SER A 294 4.81 -8.08 -0.48
N LEU A 295 4.39 -7.41 -1.57
CA LEU A 295 5.25 -7.12 -2.72
C LEU A 295 6.40 -6.18 -2.35
N LEU A 296 6.13 -5.12 -1.57
CA LEU A 296 7.18 -4.21 -1.10
C LEU A 296 8.20 -4.92 -0.22
N HIS A 297 7.74 -5.84 0.64
CA HIS A 297 8.62 -6.61 1.50
C HIS A 297 9.50 -7.61 0.71
N ILE A 298 8.95 -8.26 -0.31
CA ILE A 298 9.72 -9.16 -1.19
C ILE A 298 10.81 -8.39 -1.95
N ASP A 299 10.49 -7.20 -2.46
CA ASP A 299 11.44 -6.37 -3.22
C ASP A 299 12.65 -5.92 -2.39
N GLN A 300 12.48 -5.61 -1.11
CA GLN A 300 13.57 -5.19 -0.23
C GLN A 300 14.65 -6.28 -0.06
N LEU A 301 14.24 -7.55 -0.10
CA LEU A 301 15.09 -8.72 0.14
C LEU A 301 15.68 -9.35 -1.12
N GLN A 302 15.10 -9.08 -2.29
CA GLN A 302 15.61 -9.64 -3.56
C GLN A 302 17.06 -9.23 -3.87
N ASN A 303 17.57 -8.16 -3.26
CA ASN A 303 18.98 -7.79 -3.36
C ASN A 303 19.93 -8.75 -2.60
N GLN A 304 19.41 -9.64 -1.75
CA GLN A 304 20.18 -10.56 -0.91
C GLN A 304 19.90 -12.05 -1.20
N GLN A 305 18.70 -12.40 -1.71
CA GLN A 305 18.32 -13.80 -1.99
C GLN A 305 17.58 -13.92 -3.34
N ASN A 306 18.07 -14.78 -4.24
CA ASN A 306 17.48 -15.09 -5.55
C ASN A 306 16.19 -15.91 -5.43
N ILE A 307 15.14 -15.33 -4.85
CA ILE A 307 13.83 -15.99 -4.70
C ILE A 307 12.94 -15.62 -5.90
N SER A 308 12.56 -16.64 -6.69
CA SER A 308 11.69 -16.48 -7.86
C SER A 308 10.25 -16.90 -7.55
N MET A 309 9.37 -15.91 -7.39
CA MET A 309 7.90 -16.08 -7.38
C MET A 309 7.25 -15.51 -8.64
N SER A 310 8.02 -15.39 -9.73
CA SER A 310 7.59 -14.69 -10.94
C SER A 310 6.21 -15.13 -11.43
N THR A 311 5.92 -16.44 -11.40
CA THR A 311 4.62 -16.98 -11.81
C THR A 311 3.46 -16.54 -10.91
N THR A 312 3.62 -16.61 -9.58
CA THR A 312 2.56 -16.20 -8.62
C THR A 312 2.31 -14.70 -8.70
N LEU A 313 3.38 -13.90 -8.72
CA LEU A 313 3.27 -12.44 -8.84
C LEU A 313 2.60 -12.05 -10.15
N ARG A 314 2.99 -12.68 -11.27
CA ARG A 314 2.34 -12.48 -12.55
C ARG A 314 0.86 -12.88 -12.51
N ARG A 315 0.50 -14.00 -11.88
CA ARG A 315 -0.91 -14.41 -11.71
C ARG A 315 -1.71 -13.37 -10.91
N ILE A 316 -1.16 -12.84 -9.82
CA ILE A 316 -1.78 -11.75 -9.05
C ILE A 316 -2.06 -10.55 -9.95
N GLY A 317 -1.04 -10.09 -10.69
CA GLY A 317 -1.20 -8.96 -11.61
C GLY A 317 -2.22 -9.22 -12.71
N GLU A 318 -2.21 -10.43 -13.28
CA GLU A 318 -3.17 -10.85 -14.30
C GLU A 318 -4.59 -10.91 -13.75
N GLU A 319 -4.85 -11.43 -12.55
CA GLU A 319 -6.21 -11.44 -11.98
C GLU A 319 -6.73 -10.03 -11.66
N ILE A 320 -5.85 -9.11 -11.24
CA ILE A 320 -6.22 -7.72 -10.95
C ILE A 320 -6.55 -6.96 -12.24
N TYR A 321 -5.78 -7.16 -13.31
CA TYR A 321 -5.98 -6.43 -14.56
C TYR A 321 -6.98 -7.13 -15.50
N TYR A 322 -6.91 -8.45 -15.63
CA TYR A 322 -7.74 -9.30 -16.50
C TYR A 322 -8.41 -10.41 -15.67
N PRO A 323 -9.42 -10.11 -14.83
CA PRO A 323 -10.10 -11.14 -14.06
C PRO A 323 -10.70 -12.20 -15.00
N LYS A 324 -10.12 -13.40 -15.03
CA LYS A 324 -10.43 -14.44 -16.04
C LYS A 324 -11.75 -15.15 -15.78
N SER A 325 -12.40 -14.92 -14.63
CA SER A 325 -13.65 -15.57 -14.27
C SER A 325 -14.69 -14.59 -13.75
N SER A 326 -15.23 -13.76 -14.63
CA SER A 326 -16.59 -13.31 -14.40
C SER A 326 -17.53 -14.42 -14.87
N LYS A 327 -17.94 -15.29 -13.94
CA LYS A 327 -18.92 -16.36 -14.22
C LYS A 327 -20.27 -15.70 -14.49
N VAL A 328 -20.60 -15.48 -15.76
CA VAL A 328 -21.97 -15.16 -16.19
C VAL A 328 -22.87 -16.31 -15.76
N THR A 329 -23.90 -16.03 -14.97
CA THR A 329 -24.92 -17.05 -14.68
C THR A 329 -25.74 -17.32 -15.94
N GLU A 330 -26.20 -18.56 -16.15
CA GLU A 330 -27.05 -18.90 -17.32
C GLU A 330 -28.29 -18.01 -17.42
N ALA A 331 -28.83 -17.53 -16.30
CA ALA A 331 -29.93 -16.58 -16.26
C ALA A 331 -29.58 -15.20 -16.88
N GLU A 332 -28.35 -14.72 -16.72
CA GLU A 332 -27.89 -13.44 -17.29
C GLU A 332 -27.64 -13.56 -18.81
N LYS A 333 -27.26 -14.74 -19.30
CA LYS A 333 -27.13 -15.02 -20.76
C LYS A 333 -28.47 -14.99 -21.48
N ILE A 334 -29.56 -15.28 -20.78
CA ILE A 334 -30.91 -15.38 -21.37
C ILE A 334 -31.62 -14.01 -21.42
N ILE A 335 -31.28 -13.08 -20.51
CA ILE A 335 -31.99 -11.80 -20.34
C ILE A 335 -31.15 -10.60 -20.82
N GLY A 336 -29.82 -10.71 -20.88
CA GLY A 336 -28.93 -9.62 -21.27
C GLY A 336 -28.75 -9.46 -22.79
N SER A 337 -28.72 -8.22 -23.27
CA SER A 337 -28.25 -7.88 -24.61
C SER A 337 -26.76 -8.27 -24.77
N PRO A 338 -26.30 -8.74 -25.95
CA PRO A 338 -24.90 -9.10 -26.20
C PRO A 338 -23.91 -7.97 -25.86
N THR A 339 -24.34 -6.71 -26.03
CA THR A 339 -23.55 -5.52 -25.70
C THR A 339 -23.42 -5.31 -24.19
N THR A 340 -24.52 -5.47 -23.42
CA THR A 340 -24.50 -5.26 -21.96
C THR A 340 -23.84 -6.41 -21.19
N LEU A 341 -23.86 -7.63 -21.75
CA LEU A 341 -23.08 -8.77 -21.25
C LEU A 341 -21.59 -8.64 -21.57
N GLY A 342 -21.24 -8.15 -22.77
CA GLY A 342 -19.85 -7.95 -23.19
C GLY A 342 -19.13 -6.85 -22.38
N ASP A 343 -19.82 -5.75 -22.08
CA ASP A 343 -19.26 -4.63 -21.32
C ASP A 343 -19.06 -4.98 -19.84
N LYS A 344 -19.98 -5.75 -19.23
CA LYS A 344 -19.83 -6.19 -17.82
C LYS A 344 -18.74 -7.24 -17.59
N LEU A 345 -18.27 -7.91 -18.65
CA LEU A 345 -17.32 -9.04 -18.56
C LEU A 345 -15.88 -8.67 -18.93
N LYS A 346 -15.66 -7.53 -19.57
CA LYS A 346 -14.35 -7.13 -20.12
C LYS A 346 -13.71 -5.94 -19.43
N GLU A 347 -14.41 -5.28 -18.52
CA GLU A 347 -13.85 -4.15 -17.78
C GLU A 347 -13.03 -4.66 -16.60
N ALA A 348 -11.75 -4.33 -16.58
CA ALA A 348 -10.81 -4.59 -15.49
C ALA A 348 -11.43 -4.18 -14.14
N GLN A 349 -12.09 -5.13 -13.45
CA GLN A 349 -13.02 -4.85 -12.35
C GLN A 349 -12.36 -4.06 -11.21
N PHE A 350 -11.06 -4.26 -11.01
CA PHE A 350 -10.29 -3.54 -10.01
C PHE A 350 -9.78 -2.19 -10.52
N MET A 351 -9.24 -2.13 -11.74
CA MET A 351 -8.73 -0.88 -12.35
C MET A 351 -9.84 0.13 -12.67
N ARG A 352 -11.08 -0.34 -12.85
CA ARG A 352 -12.30 0.45 -13.08
C ARG A 352 -13.31 0.35 -11.92
N SER A 353 -12.88 -0.12 -10.75
CA SER A 353 -13.75 -0.23 -9.57
C SER A 353 -14.40 1.11 -9.25
N SER A 354 -15.63 1.14 -8.72
CA SER A 354 -16.25 2.38 -8.22
C SER A 354 -15.50 2.96 -7.01
N ASN A 355 -14.70 2.16 -6.32
CA ASN A 355 -13.89 2.58 -5.19
C ASN A 355 -12.49 3.06 -5.65
N SER A 356 -12.19 4.34 -5.38
CA SER A 356 -10.92 4.99 -5.76
C SER A 356 -9.70 4.36 -5.11
N HIS A 357 -9.79 3.95 -3.84
CA HIS A 357 -8.71 3.27 -3.14
C HIS A 357 -8.38 1.93 -3.80
N VAL A 358 -9.39 1.15 -4.19
CA VAL A 358 -9.19 -0.09 -4.96
C VAL A 358 -8.48 0.20 -6.28
N ARG A 359 -8.97 1.15 -7.09
CA ARG A 359 -8.33 1.52 -8.36
C ARG A 359 -6.86 1.92 -8.19
N PHE A 360 -6.59 2.78 -7.21
CA PHE A 360 -5.26 3.28 -6.91
C PHE A 360 -4.30 2.15 -6.54
N LEU A 361 -4.70 1.31 -5.60
CA LEU A 361 -3.86 0.22 -5.10
C LEU A 361 -3.65 -0.87 -6.16
N SER A 362 -4.68 -1.18 -6.94
CA SER A 362 -4.60 -2.11 -8.07
C SER A 362 -3.62 -1.65 -9.13
N ALA A 363 -3.59 -0.35 -9.45
CA ALA A 363 -2.62 0.20 -10.38
C ALA A 363 -1.17 0.01 -9.87
N LEU A 364 -0.91 0.27 -8.59
CA LEU A 364 0.42 0.03 -7.99
C LEU A 364 0.82 -1.45 -8.02
N ILE A 365 -0.10 -2.36 -7.71
CA ILE A 365 0.16 -3.81 -7.76
C ILE A 365 0.47 -4.25 -9.20
N VAL A 366 -0.28 -3.74 -10.19
CA VAL A 366 -0.02 -4.03 -11.61
C VAL A 366 1.38 -3.55 -12.01
N LEU A 367 1.76 -2.31 -11.64
CA LEU A 367 3.11 -1.79 -11.88
C LEU A 367 4.22 -2.63 -11.21
N LYS A 368 3.91 -3.34 -10.12
CA LYS A 368 4.87 -4.19 -9.40
C LYS A 368 4.98 -5.61 -9.92
N THR A 369 3.99 -6.10 -10.68
CA THR A 369 3.82 -7.52 -10.99
C THR A 369 3.82 -7.85 -12.48
N LEU A 370 3.44 -6.91 -13.33
CA LEU A 370 3.37 -7.10 -14.78
C LEU A 370 4.42 -6.26 -15.51
N THR A 371 4.75 -6.68 -16.73
CA THR A 371 5.78 -6.03 -17.57
C THR A 371 5.27 -5.63 -18.97
N ARG A 372 4.01 -5.99 -19.30
CA ARG A 372 3.41 -5.69 -20.60
C ARG A 372 3.14 -4.20 -20.76
N ALA A 373 3.59 -3.61 -21.87
CA ALA A 373 3.62 -2.16 -22.01
C ALA A 373 2.24 -1.50 -22.05
N ASP A 374 1.28 -2.09 -22.75
CA ASP A 374 -0.13 -1.68 -22.80
C ASP A 374 -0.80 -1.70 -21.42
N VAL A 375 -0.48 -2.73 -20.63
CA VAL A 375 -0.98 -2.90 -19.27
C VAL A 375 -0.42 -1.84 -18.34
N LEU A 376 0.90 -1.62 -18.40
CA LEU A 376 1.57 -0.60 -17.59
C LEU A 376 1.11 0.81 -17.95
N ALA A 377 0.92 1.12 -19.24
CA ALA A 377 0.41 2.41 -19.69
C ALA A 377 -0.97 2.72 -19.06
N ASN A 378 -1.91 1.77 -19.12
CA ASN A 378 -3.20 1.92 -18.47
C ASN A 378 -3.08 2.11 -16.94
N ALA A 379 -2.18 1.36 -16.28
CA ALA A 379 -1.95 1.54 -14.84
C ALA A 379 -1.43 2.96 -14.51
N PHE A 380 -0.53 3.51 -15.34
CA PHE A 380 -0.08 4.89 -15.21
C PHE A 380 -1.20 5.91 -15.45
N ASP A 381 -2.07 5.69 -16.45
CA ASP A 381 -3.21 6.57 -16.73
C ASP A 381 -4.21 6.61 -15.57
N VAL A 382 -4.48 5.45 -14.95
CA VAL A 382 -5.30 5.36 -13.73
C VAL A 382 -4.66 6.15 -12.60
N LEU A 383 -3.37 5.94 -12.30
CA LEU A 383 -2.68 6.69 -11.24
C LEU A 383 -2.69 8.19 -11.48
N LYS A 384 -2.39 8.65 -12.70
CA LYS A 384 -2.42 10.07 -13.06
C LYS A 384 -3.79 10.70 -12.83
N THR A 385 -4.85 9.94 -13.11
CA THR A 385 -6.23 10.37 -12.88
C THR A 385 -6.57 10.43 -11.40
N GLU A 386 -6.25 9.39 -10.62
CA GLU A 386 -6.50 9.33 -9.18
C GLU A 386 -5.78 10.47 -8.43
N LEU A 387 -4.51 10.75 -8.78
CA LEU A 387 -3.67 11.75 -8.12
C LEU A 387 -4.10 13.22 -8.35
N LYS A 388 -5.20 13.46 -9.06
CA LYS A 388 -5.83 14.79 -9.12
C LYS A 388 -6.48 15.17 -7.78
N SER A 389 -6.87 14.16 -6.99
CA SER A 389 -7.47 14.34 -5.67
C SER A 389 -6.42 14.30 -4.55
N ASP A 390 -6.55 15.18 -3.57
CA ASP A 390 -5.68 15.24 -2.41
C ASP A 390 -5.78 13.99 -1.52
N GLN A 391 -6.98 13.38 -1.40
CA GLN A 391 -7.14 12.10 -0.70
C GLN A 391 -6.30 10.98 -1.33
N GLN A 392 -6.05 11.03 -2.65
CA GLN A 392 -5.29 10.01 -3.37
C GLN A 392 -3.79 10.29 -3.29
N LYS A 393 -3.40 11.56 -3.14
CA LYS A 393 -2.03 11.92 -2.75
C LYS A 393 -1.70 11.44 -1.34
N GLU A 394 -2.66 11.46 -0.41
CA GLU A 394 -2.50 10.84 0.90
C GLU A 394 -2.26 9.32 0.77
N LEU A 395 -3.08 8.62 -0.03
CA LEU A 395 -2.89 7.19 -0.30
C LEU A 395 -1.54 6.89 -0.97
N PHE A 396 -1.05 7.77 -1.87
CA PHE A 396 0.27 7.65 -2.47
C PHE A 396 1.39 7.60 -1.43
N LEU A 397 1.29 8.46 -0.41
CA LEU A 397 2.24 8.49 0.70
C LEU A 397 2.06 7.29 1.62
N TYR A 398 0.81 6.98 1.98
CA TYR A 398 0.48 5.85 2.85
C TYR A 398 1.04 4.53 2.29
N TYR A 399 0.93 4.32 0.98
CA TYR A 399 1.46 3.14 0.29
C TYR A 399 2.92 3.26 -0.15
N GLN A 400 3.65 4.31 0.22
CA GLN A 400 5.04 4.50 -0.21
C GLN A 400 5.23 4.37 -1.74
N ALA A 401 4.26 4.86 -2.51
CA ALA A 401 4.20 4.67 -3.97
C ALA A 401 5.40 5.32 -4.69
N THR A 402 6.06 6.30 -4.06
CA THR A 402 7.35 6.87 -4.47
C THR A 402 8.35 5.79 -4.88
N ASN A 403 8.45 4.69 -4.11
CA ASN A 403 9.38 3.60 -4.38
C ASN A 403 9.03 2.84 -5.67
N VAL A 404 7.74 2.63 -5.91
CA VAL A 404 7.23 1.98 -7.13
C VAL A 404 7.50 2.84 -8.35
N ILE A 405 7.17 4.13 -8.29
CA ILE A 405 7.35 5.05 -9.42
C ILE A 405 8.82 5.31 -9.72
N THR A 406 9.67 5.39 -8.70
CA THR A 406 11.12 5.60 -8.86
C THR A 406 11.77 4.50 -9.70
N PHE A 407 11.28 3.26 -9.66
CA PHE A 407 11.76 2.19 -10.54
C PHE A 407 11.64 2.57 -12.03
N TYR A 408 10.53 3.22 -12.41
CA TYR A 408 10.21 3.58 -13.79
C TYR A 408 10.88 4.87 -14.28
N ILE A 409 11.55 5.63 -13.40
CA ILE A 409 12.37 6.80 -13.76
C ILE A 409 13.73 6.36 -14.34
N LYS A 410 14.16 5.10 -14.09
CA LYS A 410 15.44 4.58 -14.60
C LYS A 410 15.51 4.67 -16.13
N PRO A 411 16.66 5.04 -16.73
CA PRO A 411 16.85 5.11 -18.19
C PRO A 411 16.47 3.84 -18.97
N ALA A 412 16.56 2.67 -18.32
CA ALA A 412 16.14 1.40 -18.90
C ALA A 412 14.64 1.38 -19.28
N ASN A 413 13.80 2.17 -18.61
CA ASN A 413 12.35 2.21 -18.81
C ASN A 413 11.93 3.29 -19.82
N LYS A 414 12.60 3.38 -20.97
CA LYS A 414 12.44 4.47 -21.96
C LYS A 414 10.98 4.86 -22.25
N THR A 415 10.08 3.89 -22.37
CA THR A 415 8.65 4.11 -22.65
C THR A 415 7.91 4.83 -21.52
N PHE A 416 8.31 4.62 -20.27
CA PHE A 416 7.56 5.04 -19.07
C PHE A 416 8.23 6.15 -18.27
N VAL A 417 9.49 6.47 -18.54
CA VAL A 417 10.24 7.52 -17.84
C VAL A 417 9.45 8.84 -17.82
N SER A 418 8.88 9.25 -18.97
CA SER A 418 8.12 10.51 -19.02
C SER A 418 6.91 10.50 -18.10
N VAL A 419 6.09 9.45 -18.12
CA VAL A 419 4.88 9.40 -17.29
C VAL A 419 5.19 9.19 -15.81
N ALA A 420 6.27 8.47 -15.49
CA ALA A 420 6.75 8.33 -14.12
C ALA A 420 7.19 9.68 -13.54
N VAL A 421 7.95 10.48 -14.31
CA VAL A 421 8.34 11.83 -13.92
C VAL A 421 7.13 12.76 -13.81
N ASP A 422 6.13 12.64 -14.69
CA ASP A 422 4.87 13.41 -14.59
C ASP A 422 4.12 13.13 -13.29
N ILE A 423 4.04 11.88 -12.86
CA ILE A 423 3.40 11.50 -11.58
C ILE A 423 4.16 12.10 -10.39
N MET A 424 5.49 12.03 -10.41
CA MET A 424 6.32 12.64 -9.35
C MET A 424 6.15 14.15 -9.33
N LEU A 425 6.06 14.78 -10.51
CA LEU A 425 5.80 16.22 -10.63
C LEU A 425 4.41 16.58 -10.07
N GLN A 426 3.38 15.80 -10.38
CA GLN A 426 2.02 15.97 -9.89
C GLN A 426 1.96 15.90 -8.35
N MET A 427 2.72 14.98 -7.74
CA MET A 427 2.87 14.91 -6.28
C MET A 427 3.65 16.09 -5.68
N SER A 428 4.55 16.70 -6.47
CA SER A 428 5.30 17.89 -6.08
C SER A 428 4.55 19.20 -6.25
N ALA A 429 3.34 19.18 -6.82
CA ALA A 429 2.47 20.35 -6.94
C ALA A 429 2.04 20.84 -5.55
N GLU A 430 1.58 22.10 -5.45
CA GLU A 430 1.10 22.66 -4.19
C GLU A 430 -0.11 21.86 -3.68
N SER A 431 0.03 21.31 -2.48
CA SER A 431 -0.99 20.56 -1.75
C SER A 431 -0.52 20.34 -0.30
N PRO A 432 -1.42 19.99 0.63
CA PRO A 432 -1.04 19.65 2.01
C PRO A 432 -0.02 18.50 2.12
N PHE A 433 0.06 17.65 1.09
CA PHE A 433 0.91 16.46 1.06
C PHE A 433 2.28 16.69 0.41
N GLN A 434 2.52 17.87 -0.18
CA GLN A 434 3.75 18.17 -0.91
C GLN A 434 5.00 17.96 -0.05
N HIS A 435 4.99 18.45 1.20
CA HIS A 435 6.15 18.31 2.08
C HIS A 435 6.45 16.84 2.39
N ALA A 436 5.45 16.06 2.78
CA ALA A 436 5.60 14.63 3.05
C ALA A 436 6.04 13.85 1.80
N PHE A 437 5.59 14.25 0.61
CA PHE A 437 6.08 13.69 -0.64
C PHE A 437 7.56 13.99 -0.89
N LEU A 438 7.99 15.24 -0.71
CA LEU A 438 9.41 15.59 -0.87
C LEU A 438 10.29 14.83 0.12
N GLU A 439 9.85 14.68 1.38
CA GLU A 439 10.51 13.82 2.36
C GLU A 439 10.57 12.36 1.91
N SER A 440 9.51 11.83 1.29
CA SER A 440 9.53 10.47 0.73
C SER A 440 10.57 10.30 -0.40
N CYS A 441 10.94 11.38 -1.09
CA CYS A 441 11.99 11.39 -2.12
C CYS A 441 13.39 11.65 -1.54
N SER A 442 13.51 12.07 -0.28
CA SER A 442 14.77 12.40 0.42
C SER A 442 15.57 11.15 0.81
N ASN A 443 15.84 10.26 -0.16
CA ASN A 443 16.53 8.99 0.05
C ASN A 443 17.50 8.65 -1.09
N GLU A 444 18.43 7.73 -0.81
CA GLU A 444 19.46 7.27 -1.75
C GLU A 444 18.90 6.73 -3.07
N SER A 445 17.81 5.96 -3.02
CA SER A 445 17.24 5.30 -4.19
C SER A 445 16.79 6.33 -5.22
N PHE A 446 16.07 7.36 -4.79
CA PHE A 446 15.58 8.43 -5.67
C PHE A 446 16.75 9.21 -6.28
N PHE A 447 17.67 9.71 -5.46
CA PHE A 447 18.79 10.53 -5.93
C PHE A 447 19.74 9.77 -6.87
N ARG A 448 19.99 8.49 -6.59
CA ARG A 448 20.75 7.61 -7.49
C ARG A 448 20.08 7.49 -8.85
N VAL A 449 18.76 7.24 -8.89
CA VAL A 449 18.02 7.10 -10.15
C VAL A 449 17.93 8.44 -10.90
N ALA A 450 17.71 9.55 -10.20
CA ALA A 450 17.72 10.88 -10.80
C ALA A 450 19.08 11.18 -11.44
N ALA A 451 20.19 10.94 -10.73
CA ALA A 451 21.53 11.14 -11.26
C ALA A 451 21.84 10.24 -12.48
N LEU A 452 21.35 8.99 -12.49
CA LEU A 452 21.46 8.11 -13.65
C LEU A 452 20.65 8.64 -14.85
N LEU A 453 19.47 9.20 -14.61
CA LEU A 453 18.63 9.76 -15.67
C LEU A 453 19.24 11.01 -16.30
N ILE A 454 19.76 11.92 -15.48
CA ILE A 454 20.38 13.17 -15.94
C ILE A 454 21.65 12.88 -16.78
N ARG A 455 22.44 11.84 -16.42
CA ARG A 455 23.63 11.44 -17.19
C ARG A 455 23.33 10.69 -18.48
N SER A 456 22.09 10.25 -18.68
CA SER A 456 21.74 9.52 -19.89
C SER A 456 21.99 10.39 -21.12
N PRO A 457 22.47 9.84 -22.25
CA PRO A 457 22.66 10.61 -23.48
C PRO A 457 21.34 10.91 -24.22
N VAL A 458 20.20 10.37 -23.77
CA VAL A 458 18.88 10.56 -24.44
C VAL A 458 17.72 10.88 -23.48
N PRO A 459 17.81 11.86 -22.57
CA PRO A 459 16.63 12.33 -21.87
C PRO A 459 15.91 13.36 -22.75
N ASP A 460 14.64 13.10 -23.10
CA ASP A 460 13.75 14.11 -23.68
C ASP A 460 13.84 15.38 -22.83
N VAL A 461 14.11 16.53 -23.46
CA VAL A 461 14.27 17.83 -22.77
C VAL A 461 13.11 18.12 -21.83
N ARG A 462 11.88 17.71 -22.20
CA ARG A 462 10.69 17.89 -21.36
C ARG A 462 10.74 17.04 -20.09
N VAL A 463 11.30 15.83 -20.15
CA VAL A 463 11.52 14.99 -18.97
C VAL A 463 12.53 15.67 -18.04
N MET A 464 13.60 16.23 -18.60
CA MET A 464 14.60 16.97 -17.84
C MET A 464 14.03 18.22 -17.17
N GLU A 465 13.21 18.99 -17.88
CA GLU A 465 12.51 20.15 -17.33
C GLU A 465 11.66 19.76 -16.12
N ARG A 466 10.82 18.73 -16.26
CA ARG A 466 9.95 18.26 -15.18
C ARG A 466 10.73 17.70 -14.00
N LEU A 467 11.79 16.92 -14.25
CA LEU A 467 12.67 16.42 -13.20
C LEU A 467 13.40 17.57 -12.49
N SER A 468 13.82 18.59 -13.22
CA SER A 468 14.52 19.76 -12.66
C SER A 468 13.66 20.54 -11.67
N ILE A 469 12.34 20.61 -11.88
CA ILE A 469 11.40 21.23 -10.92
C ILE A 469 11.41 20.45 -9.59
N ILE A 470 11.36 19.12 -9.66
CA ILE A 470 11.36 18.26 -8.47
C ILE A 470 12.70 18.41 -7.73
N LEU A 471 13.82 18.33 -8.44
CA LEU A 471 15.16 18.51 -7.86
C LEU A 471 15.36 19.91 -7.29
N GLN A 472 14.82 20.95 -7.93
CA GLN A 472 14.85 22.31 -7.40
C GLN A 472 14.12 22.39 -6.06
N LYS A 473 12.95 21.76 -5.90
CA LYS A 473 12.26 21.69 -4.61
C LYS A 473 13.08 20.91 -3.57
N LEU A 474 13.62 19.76 -3.95
CA LEU A 474 14.45 18.93 -3.06
C LEU A 474 15.75 19.63 -2.62
N SER A 475 16.33 20.49 -3.46
CA SER A 475 17.54 21.25 -3.14
C SER A 475 17.33 22.30 -2.03
N LYS A 476 16.07 22.70 -1.77
CA LYS A 476 15.73 23.60 -0.65
C LYS A 476 15.77 22.89 0.71
N ILE A 477 15.71 21.56 0.73
CA ILE A 477 15.75 20.77 1.95
C ILE A 477 17.21 20.59 2.38
N LYS A 478 17.58 21.16 3.53
CA LYS A 478 18.98 21.19 4.00
C LYS A 478 19.61 19.80 4.14
N SER A 479 18.85 18.81 4.63
CA SER A 479 19.33 17.44 4.80
C SER A 479 19.63 16.73 3.47
N ASN A 480 19.08 17.21 2.35
CA ASN A 480 19.30 16.60 1.03
C ASN A 480 20.60 17.02 0.36
N LYS A 481 21.29 18.07 0.84
CA LYS A 481 22.56 18.54 0.26
C LYS A 481 23.57 17.41 0.06
N ARG A 482 23.69 16.53 1.07
CA ARG A 482 24.55 15.34 1.02
C ARG A 482 24.25 14.42 -0.19
N PHE A 483 22.99 14.28 -0.58
CA PHE A 483 22.63 13.40 -1.70
C PHE A 483 23.00 14.03 -3.06
N PHE A 484 22.87 15.35 -3.19
CA PHE A 484 23.37 16.06 -4.38
C PHE A 484 24.88 15.92 -4.54
N GLU A 485 25.62 15.92 -3.43
CA GLU A 485 27.07 15.71 -3.41
C GLU A 485 27.45 14.25 -3.70
N ILE A 486 26.92 13.28 -2.94
CA ILE A 486 27.24 11.85 -3.07
C ILE A 486 26.98 11.33 -4.49
N TYR A 487 25.86 11.74 -5.10
CA TYR A 487 25.50 11.31 -6.46
C TYR A 487 26.01 12.27 -7.54
N THR A 488 26.87 13.22 -7.16
CA THR A 488 27.53 14.23 -8.01
C THR A 488 26.60 15.03 -8.91
N ILE A 489 25.34 15.19 -8.51
CA ILE A 489 24.31 15.90 -9.30
C ILE A 489 24.73 17.35 -9.54
N THR A 490 25.34 18.02 -8.56
CA THR A 490 25.85 19.38 -8.72
C THR A 490 26.84 19.50 -9.88
N ALA A 491 27.78 18.55 -10.01
CA ALA A 491 28.77 18.55 -11.08
C ALA A 491 28.13 18.29 -12.44
N ILE A 492 27.19 17.33 -12.51
CA ILE A 492 26.44 17.03 -13.74
C ILE A 492 25.66 18.28 -14.20
N ILE A 493 25.02 18.99 -13.28
CA ILE A 493 24.27 20.21 -13.59
C ILE A 493 25.20 21.31 -14.12
N GLN A 494 26.38 21.49 -13.52
CA GLN A 494 27.38 22.45 -14.01
C GLN A 494 27.83 22.09 -15.43
N GLU A 495 28.16 20.83 -15.69
CA GLU A 495 28.52 20.34 -17.02
C GLU A 495 27.40 20.57 -18.05
N MET A 496 26.14 20.29 -17.68
CA MET A 496 24.99 20.54 -18.56
C MET A 496 24.83 22.02 -18.91
N LEU A 497 25.04 22.92 -17.93
CA LEU A 497 24.96 24.36 -18.16
C LEU A 497 26.07 24.86 -19.09
N VAL A 498 27.27 24.25 -19.03
CA VAL A 498 28.39 24.56 -19.93
C VAL A 498 28.14 24.00 -21.34
N ASN A 499 27.68 22.74 -21.45
CA ASN A 499 27.59 22.02 -22.72
C ASN A 499 26.33 22.33 -23.55
N GLY A 500 25.28 22.90 -22.97
CA GLY A 500 23.98 23.02 -23.67
C GLY A 500 23.01 24.06 -23.11
N GLY A 501 23.51 25.07 -22.40
CA GLY A 501 22.67 26.06 -21.69
C GLY A 501 21.75 26.95 -22.53
N GLN A 502 21.74 26.84 -23.87
CA GLN A 502 21.02 27.76 -24.78
C GLN A 502 19.71 27.22 -25.36
N ASP A 503 19.43 25.92 -25.34
CA ASP A 503 18.27 25.36 -26.07
C ASP A 503 16.95 25.31 -25.25
N SER A 504 17.02 25.37 -23.91
CA SER A 504 15.83 25.53 -23.05
C SER A 504 16.09 26.52 -21.91
N ALA A 505 15.50 27.72 -22.03
CA ALA A 505 15.59 28.77 -21.01
C ALA A 505 14.99 28.33 -19.67
N PHE A 506 13.90 27.56 -19.69
CA PHE A 506 13.22 27.08 -18.49
C PHE A 506 14.07 26.05 -17.74
N LEU A 507 14.65 25.08 -18.45
CA LEU A 507 15.55 24.10 -17.84
C LEU A 507 16.76 24.81 -17.21
N THR A 508 17.41 25.70 -17.97
CA THR A 508 18.56 26.49 -17.51
C THR A 508 18.26 27.28 -16.24
N LEU A 509 17.07 27.90 -16.14
CA LEU A 509 16.65 28.62 -14.96
C LEU A 509 16.55 27.69 -13.74
N ASN A 510 15.88 26.54 -13.88
CA ASN A 510 15.74 25.58 -12.78
C ASN A 510 17.09 25.03 -12.31
N LEU A 511 17.97 24.69 -13.26
CA LEU A 511 19.33 24.21 -12.97
C LEU A 511 20.14 25.25 -12.19
N LYS A 512 20.10 26.52 -12.58
CA LYS A 512 20.74 27.61 -11.83
C LYS A 512 20.17 27.76 -10.43
N SER A 513 18.85 27.66 -10.26
CA SER A 513 18.23 27.71 -8.93
C SER A 513 18.64 26.55 -8.02
N ILE A 514 18.84 25.34 -8.57
CA ILE A 514 19.37 24.21 -7.81
C ILE A 514 20.75 24.55 -7.25
N LEU A 515 21.67 25.03 -8.11
CA LEU A 515 23.02 25.41 -7.69
C LEU A 515 23.00 26.52 -6.63
N PHE A 516 22.13 27.51 -6.81
CA PHE A 516 21.93 28.58 -5.83
C PHE A 516 21.49 28.04 -4.46
N ASN A 517 20.47 27.18 -4.40
CA ASN A 517 19.98 26.61 -3.13
C ASN A 517 21.06 25.76 -2.42
N LEU A 518 21.95 25.15 -3.20
CA LEU A 518 23.07 24.35 -2.68
C LEU A 518 24.28 25.20 -2.25
N ASN A 519 24.27 26.53 -2.45
CA ASN A 519 25.42 27.42 -2.28
C ASN A 519 26.63 27.00 -3.14
N SER A 520 26.38 26.39 -4.30
CA SER A 520 27.43 25.96 -5.23
C SER A 520 27.67 27.06 -6.26
N ALA A 521 28.92 27.51 -6.38
CA ALA A 521 29.29 28.53 -7.37
C ALA A 521 29.02 28.02 -8.79
N ILE A 522 28.41 28.85 -9.63
CA ILE A 522 28.33 28.61 -11.08
C ILE A 522 29.73 28.91 -11.62
N LYS A 523 30.50 27.87 -11.93
CA LYS A 523 31.75 28.04 -12.67
C LYS A 523 31.37 28.19 -14.13
N PHE A 524 31.60 29.38 -14.67
CA PHE A 524 31.43 29.68 -16.09
C PHE A 524 32.59 29.12 -16.90
#